data_AF-A0A0P1ERI6-F1
#
_entry.id   AF-A0A0P1ERI6-F1
#
_cell.length_a   1.000
_cell.length_b   1.000
_cell.length_c   1.000
_cell.angle_alpha   90.00
_cell.angle_beta   90.00
_cell.angle_gamma   90.00
#
_symmetry.space_group_name_H-M   'P 1'
#
loop_
_entity.id
_entity.type
_entity.pdbx_description
1 polymer ?
#
loop_
_entity_poly.entity_id
_entity_poly.type
_entity_poly.pdbx_seq_one_letter_code
_entity_poly.pdbx_strand_id
1 'polypeptide(L)' 'MRRILRKIAENDYAALGDTSTLADPTVVDDLIENRMNR' A
#
# COMPACT_ATOMS: atom_id res chain seq x y z
N MET A 1 1.29 2.40 8.75
CA MET A 1 0.60 2.93 7.54
C MET A 1 1.35 4.02 6.75
N ARG A 2 1.99 5.04 7.34
CA ARG A 2 2.71 6.08 6.55
C ARG A 2 3.78 5.50 5.59
N ARG A 3 4.46 4.41 6.01
CA ARG A 3 5.42 3.67 5.17
C ARG A 3 4.75 3.05 3.94
N ILE A 4 3.62 2.38 4.13
CA ILE A 4 2.87 1.69 3.05
C ILE A 4 2.37 2.70 2.03
N LEU A 5 1.75 3.80 2.47
CA LEU A 5 1.29 4.88 1.59
C LEU A 5 2.44 5.46 0.75
N ARG A 6 3.62 5.63 1.35
CA ARG A 6 4.82 6.09 0.64
C ARG A 6 5.26 5.08 -0.42
N LYS A 7 5.32 3.79 -0.08
CA LYS A 7 5.69 2.72 -1.00
C LYS A 7 4.71 2.56 -2.16
N ILE A 8 3.41 2.69 -1.90
CA ILE A 8 2.39 2.75 -2.95
C ILE A 8 2.61 3.96 -3.87
N ALA A 9 2.92 5.14 -3.31
CA ALA A 9 3.22 6.35 -4.10
C ALA A 9 4.53 6.24 -4.91
N GLU A 10 5.52 5.50 -4.41
CA GLU A 10 6.79 5.19 -5.09
C GLU A 10 6.67 4.10 -6.16
N ASN A 11 5.51 3.43 -6.29
CA ASN A 11 5.33 2.19 -7.10
C ASN A 11 6.25 1.02 -6.68
N ASP A 12 6.70 1.02 -5.43
CA ASP A 12 7.61 0.01 -4.88
C ASP A 12 6.84 -0.98 -3.99
N TYR A 13 6.07 -1.86 -4.63
CA TYR A 13 5.21 -2.82 -3.95
C TYR A 13 5.99 -3.97 -3.31
N ALA A 14 7.16 -4.32 -3.86
CA ALA A 14 8.04 -5.34 -3.30
C ALA A 14 8.55 -4.96 -1.89
N ALA A 15 8.68 -3.66 -1.60
CA ALA A 15 9.11 -3.15 -0.30
C ALA A 15 7.97 -2.94 0.71
N LEU A 16 6.73 -3.37 0.41
CA LEU A 16 5.62 -3.28 1.36
C LEU A 16 5.83 -4.21 2.57
N GLY A 17 6.41 -5.39 2.31
CA GLY A 17 6.57 -6.46 3.28
C GLY A 17 5.25 -7.15 3.61
N ASP A 18 5.18 -7.80 4.77
CA ASP A 18 3.99 -8.51 5.22
C ASP A 18 2.90 -7.54 5.75
N THR A 19 1.75 -7.55 5.09
CA THR A 19 0.56 -6.76 5.43
C THR A 19 -0.44 -7.53 6.29
N SER A 20 -0.17 -8.81 6.62
CA SER A 20 -1.04 -9.67 7.45
C SER A 20 -1.27 -9.14 8.87
N THR A 21 -0.39 -8.25 9.33
CA THR A 21 -0.50 -7.58 10.64
C THR A 21 -1.44 -6.38 10.64
N LEU A 22 -1.95 -5.96 9.48
CA LEU A 22 -2.98 -4.95 9.40
C LEU A 22 -4.32 -5.55 9.86
N ALA A 23 -5.14 -4.73 10.50
CA ALA A 23 -6.50 -5.12 10.89
C ALA A 23 -7.33 -5.56 9.66
N ASP A 24 -7.04 -4.96 8.52
CA ASP A 24 -7.56 -5.35 7.22
C ASP A 24 -6.46 -5.20 6.16
N PRO A 25 -5.92 -6.30 5.59
CA PRO A 25 -4.93 -6.24 4.52
C PRO A 25 -5.47 -5.73 3.18
N THR A 26 -6.78 -5.85 2.91
CA THR A 26 -7.36 -5.53 1.59
C THR A 26 -7.30 -4.04 1.29
N VAL A 27 -7.23 -3.20 2.32
CA VAL A 27 -7.08 -1.74 2.17
C VAL A 27 -5.84 -1.34 1.36
N VAL A 28 -4.81 -2.20 1.31
CA VAL A 28 -3.61 -1.93 0.52
C VAL A 28 -3.92 -1.99 -0.96
N ASP A 29 -4.71 -2.97 -1.39
CA ASP A 29 -5.13 -3.13 -2.79
C ASP A 29 -6.05 -1.97 -3.21
N ASP A 30 -7.02 -1.61 -2.36
CA ASP A 30 -7.90 -0.46 -2.59
C ASP A 30 -7.12 0.85 -2.78
N LEU A 31 -6.05 1.05 -1.99
CA LEU A 31 -5.19 2.23 -2.07
C LEU A 31 -4.31 2.23 -3.33
N ILE A 32 -3.96 1.06 -3.85
CA ILE A 32 -3.22 0.92 -5.11
C ILE A 32 -4.13 1.25 -6.30
N GLU A 33 -5.34 0.69 -6.31
CA GLU A 33 -6.32 0.92 -7.39
C GLU A 33 -6.79 2.37 -7.46
N ASN A 34 -7.04 3.00 -6.30
CA ASN A 34 -7.56 4.36 -6.21
C ASN A 34 -6.45 5.44 -6.17
N ARG A 35 -5.22 5.11 -6.55
CA ARG A 35 -4.12 6.07 -6.58
C ARG A 35 -4.40 7.19 -7.60
N MET A 36 -4.58 8.42 -7.11
CA MET A 36 -4.82 9.60 -7.95
C MET A 36 -3.56 10.17 -8.63
N ASN A 37 -2.37 9.81 -8.16
CA ASN A 37 -1.09 10.38 -8.63
C ASN A 37 -0.54 9.62 -9.85
N ARG A 38 -1.35 9.52 -10.93
CA ARG A 38 -0.92 9.00 -12.24
C ARG A 38 -0.33 10.11 -13.11
#